data_AF-A0A944D061-F1
#
_entry.id   AF-A0A944D061-F1
#
_cell.length_a   1.000
_cell.length_b   1.000
_cell.length_c   1.000
_cell.angle_alpha   90.00
_cell.angle_beta   90.00
_cell.angle_gamma   90.00
#
_symmetry.space_group_name_H-M   'P 1'
#
loop_
_entity.id
_entity.type
_entity.pdbx_description
1 polymer ?
#
loop_
_entity_poly.entity_id
_entity_poly.type
_entity_poly.pdbx_seq_one_letter_code
_entity_poly.pdbx_strand_id
1 'polypeptide(L)'
;MNKTKIIITTILLGLLGTGSFYLGGFQSLGSMIISLCVYTIIFYLLKYFWKKIRKQEVPDSRIFIQNFWFGISIFLSFIVVCIAGISYQANEVSPSKLDQYTISNGEKTVIFQSMMHIGREGFYKEIQQELTQAKKNGYVYFYEGVRPGKKENHKKFNEALGLQFDANLYKNISKMYGMTYQTPQMFLGLVNNLDFNIDTNIDEIMNEYEKITKGKTIEKQESFDANKEIETVLNTLTPRELEVFQYINKALLNTLFSNEEIFKNLQIQGNKYLFDVILDKRNEHLVQEIIKSEHKKIFVTYGALHFDGVLKMLQKNDKNWKIINTKPFYPVTKKILLQ
;
A
#
# COMPACT_ATOMS: atom_id res chain seq x y z
N MET A 1 21.02 31.38 -26.98
CA MET A 1 19.85 31.41 -26.07
C MET A 1 19.71 32.81 -25.47
N ASN A 2 18.49 33.35 -25.31
CA ASN A 2 18.29 34.65 -24.65
C ASN A 2 18.77 34.57 -23.17
N LYS A 3 19.35 35.65 -22.64
CA LYS A 3 19.78 35.82 -21.23
C LYS A 3 18.75 35.27 -20.24
N THR A 4 17.46 35.53 -20.47
CA THR A 4 16.37 35.04 -19.62
C THR A 4 16.36 33.51 -19.47
N LYS A 5 16.48 32.77 -20.58
CA LYS A 5 16.49 31.30 -20.54
C LYS A 5 17.74 30.76 -19.83
N ILE A 6 18.88 31.44 -19.95
CA ILE A 6 20.12 31.08 -19.24
C ILE A 6 19.91 31.22 -17.74
N ILE A 7 19.40 32.36 -17.30
CA ILE A 7 19.12 32.63 -15.88
C ILE A 7 18.15 31.58 -15.31
N ILE A 8 17.03 31.30 -16.00
CA ILE A 8 16.06 30.29 -15.56
C ILE A 8 16.71 28.91 -15.46
N THR A 9 17.45 28.49 -16.49
CA THR A 9 18.12 27.17 -16.49
C THR A 9 19.09 27.05 -15.31
N THR A 10 19.89 28.08 -15.05
CA THR A 10 20.85 28.11 -13.94
C THR A 10 20.15 28.02 -12.59
N ILE A 11 19.05 28.76 -12.39
CA ILE A 11 18.28 28.71 -11.14
C ILE A 11 17.69 27.31 -10.94
N LEU A 12 17.00 26.77 -11.94
CA LEU A 12 16.32 25.47 -11.83
C LEU A 12 17.32 24.32 -11.60
N LEU A 13 18.38 24.25 -12.41
CA LEU A 13 19.42 23.23 -12.22
C LEU A 13 20.19 23.44 -10.91
N GLY A 14 20.37 24.69 -10.47
CA GLY A 14 20.94 25.01 -9.17
C GLY A 14 20.11 24.46 -8.02
N LEU A 15 18.79 24.70 -8.02
CA LEU A 15 17.86 24.15 -7.03
C LEU A 15 17.84 22.62 -7.05
N LEU A 16 17.76 22.01 -8.24
CA LEU A 16 17.82 20.55 -8.39
C LEU A 16 19.15 19.98 -7.88
N GLY A 17 20.26 20.66 -8.16
CA GLY A 17 21.59 20.30 -7.67
C GLY A 17 21.71 20.41 -6.14
N THR A 18 21.21 21.49 -5.54
CA THR A 18 21.15 21.65 -4.08
C THR A 18 20.30 20.55 -3.44
N GLY A 19 19.14 20.23 -4.02
CA GLY A 19 18.30 19.13 -3.55
C GLY A 19 19.00 17.77 -3.65
N SER A 20 19.63 17.48 -4.79
CA SER A 20 20.40 16.25 -5.00
C SER A 20 21.56 16.12 -4.00
N PHE A 21 22.30 17.21 -3.78
CA PHE A 21 23.37 17.27 -2.78
C PHE A 21 22.84 17.09 -1.35
N TYR A 22 21.69 17.68 -1.03
CA TYR A 22 21.07 17.51 0.29
C TYR A 22 20.71 16.05 0.56
N LEU A 23 20.22 15.32 -0.45
CA LEU A 23 19.76 13.94 -0.33
C LEU A 23 20.91 12.92 -0.24
N GLY A 24 21.89 13.00 -1.15
CA GLY A 24 22.96 11.99 -1.24
C GLY A 24 24.38 12.57 -1.40
N GLY A 25 24.56 13.84 -1.04
CA GLY A 25 25.87 14.49 -1.03
C GLY A 25 26.50 14.64 -2.42
N PHE A 26 27.84 14.63 -2.44
CA PHE A 26 28.61 14.78 -3.68
C PHE A 26 28.39 13.64 -4.68
N GLN A 27 28.10 12.43 -4.20
CA GLN A 27 27.85 11.29 -5.07
C GLN A 27 26.59 11.49 -5.91
N SER A 28 25.47 11.90 -5.28
CA SER A 28 24.22 12.16 -6.01
C SER A 28 24.33 13.36 -6.94
N LEU A 29 24.99 14.44 -6.49
CA LEU A 29 25.25 15.60 -7.35
C LEU A 29 26.11 15.23 -8.57
N GLY A 30 27.18 14.45 -8.35
CA GLY A 30 28.06 13.96 -9.41
C GLY A 30 27.31 13.08 -10.41
N SER A 31 26.52 12.12 -9.92
CA SER A 31 25.67 11.27 -10.76
C SER A 31 24.69 12.09 -11.60
N MET A 32 24.04 13.10 -11.00
CA MET A 32 23.13 13.99 -11.74
C MET A 32 23.85 14.71 -12.89
N ILE A 33 25.03 15.28 -12.63
CA ILE A 33 25.82 15.98 -13.65
C ILE A 33 26.25 15.02 -14.76
N ILE A 34 26.75 13.84 -14.41
CA ILE A 34 27.17 12.80 -15.36
C ILE A 34 25.98 12.38 -16.22
N SER A 35 24.83 12.08 -15.63
CA SER A 35 23.61 11.73 -16.36
C SER A 35 23.19 12.83 -17.33
N LEU A 36 23.18 14.09 -16.90
CA LEU A 36 22.86 15.23 -17.78
C LEU A 36 23.82 15.31 -18.97
N CYS A 37 25.12 15.11 -18.76
CA CYS A 37 26.12 15.06 -19.83
C CYS A 37 25.89 13.90 -20.79
N VAL A 38 25.69 12.67 -20.27
CA VAL A 38 25.44 11.46 -21.07
C VAL A 38 24.17 11.62 -21.91
N TYR A 39 23.07 12.04 -21.32
CA TYR A 39 21.82 12.26 -22.06
C TYR A 39 21.96 13.38 -23.09
N THR A 40 22.70 14.45 -22.79
CA THR A 40 22.99 15.50 -23.78
C THR A 40 23.66 14.92 -25.01
N ILE A 41 24.66 14.04 -24.84
CA ILE A 41 25.36 13.38 -25.94
C ILE A 41 24.41 12.46 -26.72
N ILE A 42 23.69 11.58 -26.03
CA ILE A 42 22.77 10.62 -26.66
C ILE A 42 21.71 11.34 -27.49
N PHE A 43 21.02 12.33 -26.92
CA PHE A 43 19.96 13.05 -27.62
C PHE A 43 20.50 13.95 -28.74
N TYR A 44 21.72 14.48 -28.60
CA TYR A 44 22.38 15.18 -29.70
C TYR A 44 22.64 14.24 -30.88
N LEU A 45 23.20 13.05 -30.63
CA LEU A 45 23.46 12.05 -31.66
C LEU A 45 22.16 11.59 -32.34
N LEU A 46 21.11 11.28 -31.57
CA LEU A 46 19.80 10.92 -32.10
C LEU A 46 19.26 12.02 -33.03
N LYS A 47 19.32 13.29 -32.59
CA LYS A 47 18.87 14.43 -33.38
C LYS A 47 19.72 14.62 -34.64
N TYR A 48 21.04 14.45 -34.52
CA TYR A 48 22.00 14.52 -35.62
C TYR A 48 21.65 13.50 -36.71
N PHE A 49 21.50 12.22 -36.35
CA PHE A 49 21.14 11.17 -37.29
C PHE A 49 19.76 11.39 -37.91
N TRP A 50 18.77 11.79 -37.10
CA TRP A 50 17.42 12.10 -37.59
C TRP A 50 17.42 13.22 -38.63
N LYS A 51 18.19 14.30 -38.39
CA LYS A 51 18.33 15.41 -39.34
C LYS A 51 19.04 14.99 -40.62
N LYS A 52 20.10 14.17 -40.49
CA LYS A 52 20.84 13.62 -41.63
C LYS A 52 19.96 12.73 -42.52
N ILE A 53 19.14 11.84 -41.93
CA ILE A 53 18.17 11.01 -42.66
C ILE A 53 17.16 11.87 -43.42
N ARG A 54 16.71 12.98 -42.83
CA ARG A 54 15.77 13.92 -43.45
C ARG A 54 16.43 14.93 -44.40
N LYS A 55 17.74 14.82 -44.66
CA LYS A 55 18.51 15.79 -45.46
C LYS A 55 18.32 17.24 -45.00
N GLN A 56 18.16 17.43 -43.69
CA GLN A 56 18.02 18.75 -43.07
C GLN A 56 19.34 19.19 -42.45
N GLU A 57 19.55 20.50 -42.33
CA GLU A 57 20.72 21.04 -41.66
C GLU A 57 20.81 20.57 -40.20
N VAL A 58 22.02 20.19 -39.81
CA VAL A 58 22.35 19.79 -38.46
C VAL A 58 22.45 21.06 -37.60
N PRO A 59 21.72 21.14 -36.48
CA PRO A 59 21.80 22.30 -35.61
C PRO A 59 23.17 22.39 -34.94
N ASP A 60 23.64 23.63 -34.76
CA ASP A 60 24.81 23.93 -33.95
C ASP A 60 24.71 23.28 -32.55
N SER A 61 25.79 22.63 -32.11
CA SER A 61 25.82 21.85 -30.88
C SER A 61 25.60 22.73 -29.64
N ARG A 62 26.10 23.96 -29.64
CA ARG A 62 25.90 24.90 -28.53
C ARG A 62 24.44 25.32 -28.43
N ILE A 63 23.79 25.60 -29.57
CA ILE A 63 22.35 25.91 -29.61
C ILE A 63 21.52 24.71 -29.15
N PHE A 64 21.90 23.49 -29.54
CA PHE A 64 21.24 22.28 -29.07
C PHE A 64 21.36 22.13 -27.55
N ILE A 65 22.57 22.17 -27.00
CA ILE A 65 22.83 21.98 -25.56
C ILE A 65 22.03 22.99 -24.74
N GLN A 66 22.06 24.27 -25.13
CA GLN A 66 21.31 25.32 -24.43
C GLN A 66 19.81 25.03 -24.39
N ASN A 67 19.21 24.67 -25.52
CA ASN A 67 17.77 24.38 -25.58
C ASN A 67 17.42 23.07 -24.87
N PHE A 68 18.29 22.05 -24.95
CA PHE A 68 18.12 20.78 -24.26
C PHE A 68 18.15 20.98 -22.75
N TRP A 69 19.15 21.70 -22.23
CA TRP A 69 19.30 21.98 -20.80
C TRP A 69 18.17 22.85 -20.26
N PHE A 70 17.72 23.85 -21.03
CA PHE A 70 16.53 24.61 -20.67
C PHE A 70 15.29 23.72 -20.58
N GLY A 71 15.05 22.90 -21.61
CA GLY A 71 13.91 21.98 -21.66
C GLY A 71 13.92 20.96 -20.52
N ILE A 72 15.05 20.31 -20.26
CA ILE A 72 15.17 19.32 -19.19
C ILE A 72 15.03 19.96 -17.81
N SER A 73 15.57 21.18 -17.61
CA SER A 73 15.43 21.88 -16.32
C SER A 73 13.98 22.20 -15.98
N ILE A 74 13.18 22.65 -16.97
CA ILE A 74 11.74 22.87 -16.81
C ILE A 74 11.03 21.55 -16.54
N PHE A 75 11.31 20.53 -17.34
CA PHE A 75 10.65 19.23 -17.21
C PHE A 75 10.90 18.58 -15.84
N LEU A 76 12.16 18.54 -15.38
CA LEU A 76 12.50 17.98 -14.06
C LEU A 76 11.89 18.79 -12.93
N SER A 77 11.92 20.13 -13.01
CA SER A 77 11.31 20.99 -11.99
C SER A 77 9.79 20.80 -11.93
N PHE A 78 9.14 20.67 -13.09
CA PHE A 78 7.72 20.35 -13.18
C PHE A 78 7.41 19.00 -12.54
N ILE A 79 8.20 17.95 -12.81
CA ILE A 79 8.04 16.64 -12.17
C ILE A 79 8.15 16.76 -10.65
N VAL A 80 9.16 17.45 -10.13
CA VAL A 80 9.35 17.63 -8.68
C VAL A 80 8.14 18.33 -8.05
N VAL A 81 7.65 19.41 -8.67
CA VAL A 81 6.48 20.14 -8.20
C VAL A 81 5.23 19.26 -8.26
N CYS A 82 5.03 18.48 -9.32
CA CYS A 82 3.90 17.56 -9.44
C CYS A 82 3.95 16.45 -8.39
N ILE A 83 5.10 15.79 -8.20
CA ILE A 83 5.26 14.74 -7.18
C ILE A 83 5.02 15.33 -5.79
N ALA A 84 5.60 16.48 -5.47
CA ALA A 84 5.41 17.15 -4.20
C ALA A 84 3.95 17.56 -3.98
N GLY A 85 3.31 18.15 -4.99
CA GLY A 85 1.90 18.57 -4.92
C GLY A 85 0.92 17.41 -4.77
N ILE A 86 1.09 16.34 -5.56
CA ILE A 86 0.28 15.11 -5.44
C ILE A 86 0.51 14.48 -4.06
N SER A 87 1.77 14.42 -3.61
CA SER A 87 2.09 13.83 -2.31
C SER A 87 1.47 14.61 -1.16
N TYR A 88 1.53 15.94 -1.20
CA TYR A 88 0.89 16.81 -0.24
C TYR A 88 -0.64 16.65 -0.24
N GLN A 89 -1.26 16.63 -1.43
CA GLN A 89 -2.70 16.45 -1.56
C GLN A 89 -3.17 15.12 -0.95
N ALA A 90 -2.46 14.02 -1.26
CA ALA A 90 -2.82 12.69 -0.76
C ALA A 90 -2.54 12.50 0.74
N ASN A 91 -1.46 13.09 1.26
CA ASN A 91 -1.07 12.91 2.65
C ASN A 91 -1.78 13.86 3.63
N GLU A 92 -1.90 15.14 3.26
CA GLU A 92 -2.31 16.19 4.21
C GLU A 92 -3.76 16.64 3.98
N VAL A 93 -4.20 16.72 2.73
CA VAL A 93 -5.52 17.29 2.38
C VAL A 93 -6.60 16.20 2.36
N SER A 94 -6.33 15.10 1.65
CA SER A 94 -7.29 14.02 1.43
C SER A 94 -6.69 12.65 1.77
N PRO A 95 -6.28 12.41 3.03
CA PRO A 95 -5.79 11.10 3.42
C PRO A 95 -6.89 10.04 3.37
N SER A 96 -6.48 8.83 2.99
CA SER A 96 -7.34 7.64 2.97
C SER A 96 -7.88 7.33 4.37
N LYS A 97 -9.08 6.75 4.41
CA LYS A 97 -9.72 6.31 5.63
C LYS A 97 -10.13 4.85 5.54
N LEU A 98 -10.16 4.18 6.68
CA LEU A 98 -10.80 2.90 6.90
C LEU A 98 -11.92 3.10 7.90
N ASP A 99 -13.11 2.63 7.55
CA ASP A 99 -14.28 2.81 8.39
C ASP A 99 -14.41 1.64 9.38
N GLN A 100 -14.78 1.97 10.62
CA GLN A 100 -15.30 1.03 11.61
C GLN A 100 -16.81 1.05 11.53
N TYR A 101 -17.42 -0.12 11.38
CA TYR A 101 -18.86 -0.28 11.26
C TYR A 101 -19.41 -0.93 12.52
N THR A 102 -20.43 -0.32 13.12
CA THR A 102 -21.27 -1.02 14.09
C THR A 102 -22.48 -1.55 13.35
N ILE A 103 -22.65 -2.87 13.36
CA ILE A 103 -23.77 -3.57 12.73
C ILE A 103 -24.58 -4.31 13.80
N SER A 104 -25.90 -4.42 13.61
CA SER A 104 -26.78 -5.15 14.53
C SER A 104 -28.01 -5.69 13.81
N ASN A 105 -28.52 -6.84 14.28
CA ASN A 105 -29.84 -7.37 13.92
C ASN A 105 -30.89 -7.21 15.05
N GLY A 106 -30.57 -6.46 16.11
CA GLY A 106 -31.40 -6.31 17.31
C GLY A 106 -31.08 -7.31 18.43
N GLU A 107 -30.59 -8.50 18.10
CA GLU A 107 -30.19 -9.51 19.10
C GLU A 107 -28.68 -9.50 19.38
N LYS A 108 -27.88 -9.31 18.32
CA LYS A 108 -26.42 -9.23 18.35
C LYS A 108 -25.96 -7.86 17.86
N THR A 109 -24.83 -7.40 18.37
CA THR A 109 -24.13 -6.19 17.93
C THR A 109 -22.68 -6.54 17.65
N VAL A 110 -22.21 -6.21 16.45
CA VAL A 110 -20.83 -6.42 16.01
C VAL A 110 -20.21 -5.07 15.69
N ILE A 111 -19.06 -4.77 16.29
CA ILE A 111 -18.20 -3.67 15.85
C ILE A 111 -17.16 -4.28 14.93
N PHE A 112 -17.26 -4.01 13.63
CA PHE A 112 -16.29 -4.42 12.62
C PHE A 112 -15.27 -3.30 12.40
N GLN A 113 -14.07 -3.49 12.92
CA GLN A 113 -12.93 -2.62 12.68
C GLN A 113 -12.18 -3.10 11.44
N SER A 114 -12.27 -2.30 10.37
CA SER A 114 -11.45 -2.51 9.17
C SER A 114 -9.97 -2.31 9.49
N MET A 115 -9.15 -3.29 9.13
CA MET A 115 -7.71 -3.34 9.39
C MET A 115 -6.89 -3.29 8.11
N MET A 116 -5.63 -2.90 8.28
CA MET A 116 -4.56 -3.12 7.33
C MET A 116 -3.29 -3.52 8.10
N HIS A 117 -2.40 -4.28 7.46
CA HIS A 117 -1.22 -4.83 8.12
C HIS A 117 -0.09 -3.81 8.34
N ILE A 118 -0.11 -2.67 7.64
CA ILE A 118 0.86 -1.58 7.82
C ILE A 118 0.10 -0.26 8.01
N GLY A 119 0.51 0.57 8.97
CA GLY A 119 -0.19 1.82 9.26
C GLY A 119 0.60 2.65 10.25
N ARG A 120 0.21 3.92 10.44
CA ARG A 120 0.81 4.77 11.46
C ARG A 120 0.59 4.18 12.85
N GLU A 121 1.54 4.36 13.75
CA GLU A 121 1.43 3.89 15.13
C GLU A 121 0.15 4.38 15.83
N GLY A 122 -0.23 5.64 15.60
CA GLY A 122 -1.42 6.22 16.19
C GLY A 122 -2.74 5.54 15.75
N PHE A 123 -2.78 4.94 14.56
CA PHE A 123 -3.96 4.20 14.09
C PHE A 123 -4.19 2.94 14.92
N TYR A 124 -3.14 2.16 15.17
CA TYR A 124 -3.24 0.98 16.03
C TYR A 124 -3.52 1.36 17.49
N LYS A 125 -2.94 2.46 18.00
CA LYS A 125 -3.24 2.98 19.34
C LYS A 125 -4.72 3.36 19.49
N GLU A 126 -5.29 4.04 18.50
CA GLU A 126 -6.71 4.39 18.47
C GLU A 126 -7.59 3.12 18.51
N ILE A 127 -7.26 2.09 17.70
CA ILE A 127 -8.00 0.82 17.72
C ILE A 127 -7.86 0.08 19.06
N GLN A 128 -6.66 0.09 19.66
CA GLN A 128 -6.46 -0.50 20.99
C GLN A 128 -7.36 0.16 22.05
N GLN A 129 -7.53 1.48 21.98
CA GLN A 129 -8.43 2.22 22.87
C GLN A 129 -9.89 1.81 22.65
N GLU A 130 -10.34 1.75 21.39
CA GLU A 130 -11.70 1.29 21.05
C GLU A 130 -11.95 -0.13 21.54
N LEU A 131 -11.03 -1.06 21.27
CA LEU A 131 -11.13 -2.45 21.70
C LEU A 131 -11.15 -2.56 23.23
N THR A 132 -10.27 -1.83 23.92
CA THR A 132 -10.24 -1.79 25.39
C THR A 132 -11.58 -1.32 25.94
N GLN A 133 -12.16 -0.26 25.37
CA GLN A 133 -13.44 0.27 25.81
C GLN A 133 -14.60 -0.69 25.48
N ALA A 134 -14.57 -1.33 24.31
CA ALA A 134 -15.54 -2.35 23.93
C ALA A 134 -15.49 -3.53 24.90
N LYS A 135 -14.30 -4.05 25.24
CA LYS A 135 -14.15 -5.17 26.17
C LYS A 135 -14.63 -4.82 27.59
N LYS A 136 -14.39 -3.59 28.06
CA LYS A 136 -14.99 -3.07 29.31
C LYS A 136 -16.53 -3.04 29.25
N ASN A 137 -17.10 -2.85 28.07
CA ASN A 137 -18.55 -2.83 27.82
C ASN A 137 -19.14 -4.21 27.49
N GLY A 138 -18.39 -5.29 27.74
CA GLY A 138 -18.83 -6.67 27.60
C GLY A 138 -18.72 -7.24 26.18
N TYR A 139 -17.94 -6.61 25.29
CA TYR A 139 -17.62 -7.20 23.99
C TYR A 139 -16.54 -8.27 24.14
N VAL A 140 -16.66 -9.35 23.36
CA VAL A 140 -15.55 -10.28 23.10
C VAL A 140 -14.79 -9.88 21.85
N TYR A 141 -13.53 -10.33 21.73
CA TYR A 141 -12.67 -9.94 20.61
C TYR A 141 -12.48 -11.10 19.62
N PHE A 142 -12.87 -10.86 18.37
CA PHE A 142 -12.68 -11.76 17.24
C PHE A 142 -11.62 -11.17 16.31
N TYR A 143 -10.59 -11.93 15.99
CA TYR A 143 -9.46 -11.40 15.21
C TYR A 143 -9.05 -12.29 14.05
N GLU A 144 -8.57 -11.62 13.00
CA GLU A 144 -7.94 -12.20 11.83
C GLU A 144 -6.55 -12.77 12.14
N GLY A 145 -6.22 -13.91 11.54
CA GLY A 145 -4.91 -14.53 11.69
C GLY A 145 -4.88 -15.92 11.09
N VAL A 146 -4.80 -16.00 9.75
CA VAL A 146 -4.69 -17.26 8.99
C VAL A 146 -3.62 -18.14 9.63
N ARG A 147 -4.06 -19.29 10.14
CA ARG A 147 -3.18 -20.22 10.84
C ARG A 147 -2.25 -20.93 9.86
N PRO A 148 -1.01 -21.25 10.28
CA PRO A 148 -0.08 -21.96 9.41
C PRO A 148 -0.63 -23.34 9.02
N GLY A 149 -0.32 -23.78 7.81
CA GLY A 149 -0.61 -25.12 7.30
C GLY A 149 0.64 -25.97 7.13
N LYS A 150 0.51 -27.09 6.42
CA LYS A 150 1.64 -27.95 6.04
C LYS A 150 2.63 -27.19 5.16
N LYS A 151 3.93 -27.49 5.29
CA LYS A 151 5.02 -26.88 4.50
C LYS A 151 4.77 -26.94 2.99
N GLU A 152 4.21 -28.05 2.49
CA GLU A 152 3.88 -28.22 1.09
C GLU A 152 2.79 -27.24 0.63
N ASN A 153 1.72 -27.09 1.40
CA ASN A 153 0.64 -26.17 1.10
C ASN A 153 1.08 -24.71 1.22
N HIS A 154 2.00 -24.41 2.13
CA HIS A 154 2.61 -23.08 2.19
C HIS A 154 3.42 -22.76 0.92
N LYS A 155 4.18 -23.73 0.40
CA LYS A 155 4.88 -23.56 -0.89
C LYS A 155 3.90 -23.35 -2.04
N LYS A 156 2.87 -24.20 -2.15
CA LYS A 156 1.82 -24.07 -3.17
C LYS A 156 1.07 -22.73 -3.07
N PHE A 157 0.82 -22.25 -1.84
CA PHE A 157 0.20 -20.95 -1.59
C PHE A 157 1.06 -19.81 -2.13
N ASN A 158 2.36 -19.79 -1.82
CA ASN A 158 3.29 -18.77 -2.31
C ASN A 158 3.43 -18.80 -3.85
N GLU A 159 3.48 -20.01 -4.44
CA GLU A 159 3.47 -20.18 -5.90
C GLU A 159 2.18 -19.66 -6.54
N ALA A 160 1.03 -20.03 -5.97
CA ALA A 160 -0.27 -19.57 -6.46
C ALA A 160 -0.46 -18.07 -6.30
N LEU A 161 0.10 -17.47 -5.24
CA LEU A 161 0.08 -16.03 -5.03
C LEU A 161 1.06 -15.27 -5.94
N GLY A 162 2.12 -15.93 -6.42
CA GLY A 162 3.22 -15.29 -7.13
C GLY A 162 4.15 -14.48 -6.23
N LEU A 163 4.06 -14.66 -4.90
CA LEU A 163 4.80 -13.89 -3.89
C LEU A 163 5.25 -14.82 -2.77
N GLN A 164 6.52 -14.72 -2.37
CA GLN A 164 7.01 -15.40 -1.18
C GLN A 164 6.62 -14.63 0.08
N PHE A 165 5.68 -15.18 0.86
CA PHE A 165 5.32 -14.62 2.16
C PHE A 165 6.37 -15.00 3.21
N ASP A 166 7.25 -14.05 3.54
CA ASP A 166 8.19 -14.13 4.66
C ASP A 166 7.64 -13.42 5.91
N ALA A 167 8.04 -13.89 7.10
CA ALA A 167 7.63 -13.31 8.38
C ALA A 167 8.07 -11.83 8.56
N ASN A 168 9.15 -11.42 7.90
CA ASN A 168 9.66 -10.05 7.93
C ASN A 168 9.13 -9.17 6.81
N LEU A 169 8.35 -9.70 5.86
CA LEU A 169 7.87 -8.92 4.72
C LEU A 169 7.13 -7.65 5.17
N TYR A 170 6.11 -7.78 6.05
CA TYR A 170 5.39 -6.62 6.56
C TYR A 170 6.25 -5.69 7.42
N LYS A 171 7.24 -6.24 8.14
CA LYS A 171 8.19 -5.45 8.92
C LYS A 171 9.04 -4.57 7.99
N ASN A 172 9.59 -5.13 6.93
CA ASN A 172 10.40 -4.37 5.98
C ASN A 172 9.57 -3.41 5.12
N ILE A 173 8.36 -3.80 4.71
CA ILE A 173 7.39 -2.87 4.11
C ILE A 173 7.14 -1.71 5.06
N SER A 174 6.86 -1.95 6.35
CA SER A 174 6.59 -0.86 7.29
C SER A 174 7.75 0.15 7.41
N LYS A 175 9.01 -0.32 7.38
CA LYS A 175 10.19 0.56 7.33
C LYS A 175 10.25 1.38 6.04
N MET A 176 9.99 0.74 4.89
CA MET A 176 10.01 1.39 3.58
C MET A 176 8.95 2.49 3.44
N TYR A 177 7.83 2.34 4.15
CA TYR A 177 6.76 3.33 4.20
C TYR A 177 6.84 4.25 5.42
N GLY A 178 7.78 4.08 6.35
CA GLY A 178 7.89 4.90 7.56
C GLY A 178 6.65 4.77 8.46
N MET A 179 6.22 3.53 8.66
CA MET A 179 5.01 3.11 9.35
C MET A 179 5.31 1.96 10.33
N THR A 180 4.27 1.50 11.02
CA THR A 180 4.29 0.34 11.91
C THR A 180 3.55 -0.82 11.24
N TYR A 181 3.96 -2.05 11.50
CA TYR A 181 3.20 -3.23 11.09
C TYR A 181 2.38 -3.80 12.25
N GLN A 182 1.21 -4.35 11.93
CA GLN A 182 0.32 -5.00 12.88
C GLN A 182 0.98 -6.23 13.49
N THR A 183 0.94 -6.37 14.83
CA THR A 183 1.28 -7.62 15.51
C THR A 183 0.12 -8.09 16.39
N PRO A 184 -0.07 -9.41 16.58
CA PRO A 184 -1.13 -9.91 17.45
C PRO A 184 -1.04 -9.35 18.88
N GLN A 185 0.17 -9.17 19.41
CA GLN A 185 0.41 -8.69 20.77
C GLN A 185 -0.14 -7.28 21.03
N MET A 186 -0.40 -6.50 19.98
CA MET A 186 -1.03 -5.18 20.12
C MET A 186 -2.46 -5.25 20.65
N PHE A 187 -3.18 -6.36 20.43
CA PHE A 187 -4.63 -6.43 20.66
C PHE A 187 -5.07 -7.56 21.59
N LEU A 188 -4.22 -8.57 21.79
CA LEU A 188 -4.53 -9.71 22.66
C LEU A 188 -4.35 -9.38 24.15
N GLY A 189 -5.19 -9.97 25.00
CA GLY A 189 -5.12 -9.86 26.45
C GLY A 189 -5.52 -8.49 27.01
N LEU A 190 -6.05 -7.59 26.17
CA LEU A 190 -6.55 -6.29 26.64
C LEU A 190 -7.76 -6.52 27.55
N VAL A 191 -7.72 -6.06 28.81
CA VAL A 191 -8.79 -6.18 29.82
C VAL A 191 -9.07 -7.61 30.31
N ASN A 192 -9.22 -8.58 29.41
CA ASN A 192 -9.48 -9.99 29.70
C ASN A 192 -8.94 -10.88 28.57
N ASN A 193 -9.12 -12.20 28.67
CA ASN A 193 -8.64 -13.19 27.70
C ASN A 193 -9.73 -13.74 26.76
N LEU A 194 -10.86 -13.04 26.60
CA LEU A 194 -11.92 -13.43 25.66
C LEU A 194 -11.57 -12.99 24.24
N ASP A 195 -10.47 -13.55 23.73
CA ASP A 195 -9.90 -13.28 22.41
C ASP A 195 -9.91 -14.57 21.58
N PHE A 196 -10.52 -14.50 20.40
CA PHE A 196 -10.80 -15.66 19.56
C PHE A 196 -10.21 -15.46 18.16
N ASN A 197 -9.25 -16.31 17.78
CA ASN A 197 -8.85 -16.42 16.38
C ASN A 197 -9.96 -17.15 15.64
N ILE A 198 -10.65 -16.42 14.78
CA ILE A 198 -11.82 -16.88 14.02
C ILE A 198 -11.50 -17.02 12.53
N ASP A 199 -10.22 -17.20 12.20
CA ASP A 199 -9.75 -17.32 10.84
C ASP A 199 -9.45 -18.79 10.48
N THR A 200 -9.40 -19.04 9.18
CA THR A 200 -9.07 -20.34 8.62
C THR A 200 -7.56 -20.64 8.75
N ASN A 201 -7.11 -21.73 8.13
CA ASN A 201 -5.70 -22.08 7.99
C ASN A 201 -5.32 -22.24 6.51
N ILE A 202 -4.01 -22.22 6.23
CA ILE A 202 -3.50 -22.33 4.86
C ILE A 202 -3.95 -23.65 4.20
N ASP A 203 -4.06 -24.76 4.94
CA ASP A 203 -4.46 -26.04 4.35
C ASP A 203 -5.91 -26.01 3.83
N GLU A 204 -6.82 -25.40 4.58
CA GLU A 204 -8.21 -25.20 4.16
C GLU A 204 -8.32 -24.27 2.94
N ILE A 205 -7.58 -23.17 2.91
CA ILE A 205 -7.51 -22.27 1.75
C ILE A 205 -7.02 -23.04 0.52
N MET A 206 -5.94 -23.81 0.65
CA MET A 206 -5.37 -24.55 -0.46
C MET A 206 -6.30 -25.67 -0.94
N ASN A 207 -6.98 -26.36 -0.03
CA ASN A 207 -7.97 -27.38 -0.40
C ASN A 207 -9.12 -26.78 -1.21
N GLU A 208 -9.65 -25.62 -0.82
CA GLU A 208 -10.71 -24.94 -1.59
C GLU A 208 -10.20 -24.40 -2.92
N TYR A 209 -9.00 -23.83 -2.94
CA TYR A 209 -8.34 -23.40 -4.16
C TYR A 209 -8.15 -24.56 -5.15
N GLU A 210 -7.63 -25.71 -4.72
CA GLU A 210 -7.46 -26.89 -5.58
C GLU A 210 -8.80 -27.43 -6.11
N LYS A 211 -9.88 -27.36 -5.33
CA LYS A 211 -11.24 -27.74 -5.80
C LYS A 211 -11.73 -26.85 -6.93
N ILE A 212 -11.64 -25.52 -6.78
CA ILE A 212 -12.17 -24.58 -7.78
C ILE A 212 -11.29 -24.49 -9.04
N THR A 213 -10.03 -24.90 -8.93
CA THR A 213 -9.06 -24.88 -10.03
C THR A 213 -8.92 -26.22 -10.75
N LYS A 214 -9.54 -27.29 -10.23
CA LYS A 214 -9.54 -28.61 -10.84
C LYS A 214 -10.01 -28.55 -12.29
N GLY A 215 -9.15 -28.98 -13.22
CA GLY A 215 -9.43 -29.00 -14.65
C GLY A 215 -9.28 -27.65 -15.37
N LYS A 216 -8.80 -26.60 -14.68
CA LYS A 216 -8.49 -25.31 -15.29
C LYS A 216 -6.99 -25.19 -15.55
N THR A 217 -6.62 -24.60 -16.69
CA THR A 217 -5.23 -24.23 -16.96
C THR A 217 -4.91 -22.98 -16.15
N ILE A 218 -3.94 -23.08 -15.25
CA ILE A 218 -3.42 -21.96 -14.47
C ILE A 218 -1.97 -21.78 -14.86
N GLU A 219 -1.62 -20.58 -15.29
CA GLU A 219 -0.24 -20.24 -15.56
C GLU A 219 0.56 -20.36 -14.27
N LYS A 220 1.61 -21.18 -14.30
CA LYS A 220 2.56 -21.25 -13.19
C LYS A 220 3.36 -19.96 -13.19
N GLN A 221 3.23 -19.19 -12.12
CA GLN A 221 4.05 -18.02 -11.88
C GLN A 221 5.16 -18.40 -10.91
N GLU A 222 6.40 -18.02 -11.21
CA GLU A 222 7.47 -18.09 -10.22
C GLU A 222 7.18 -17.08 -9.10
N SER A 223 7.31 -17.52 -7.85
CA SER A 223 7.10 -16.64 -6.71
C SER A 223 8.22 -15.61 -6.60
N PHE A 224 7.85 -14.34 -6.62
CA PHE A 224 8.76 -13.22 -6.44
C PHE A 224 9.09 -13.02 -4.95
N ASP A 225 10.37 -12.84 -4.63
CA ASP A 225 10.82 -12.52 -3.27
C ASP A 225 10.84 -10.99 -3.08
N ALA A 226 9.68 -10.44 -2.74
CA ALA A 226 9.56 -9.00 -2.50
C ALA A 226 10.36 -8.55 -1.27
N ASN A 227 10.59 -9.43 -0.28
CA ASN A 227 11.32 -9.04 0.92
C ASN A 227 12.76 -8.69 0.59
N LYS A 228 13.42 -9.52 -0.22
CA LYS A 228 14.80 -9.28 -0.67
C LYS A 228 14.95 -7.99 -1.47
N GLU A 229 13.99 -7.68 -2.35
CA GLU A 229 14.01 -6.43 -3.12
C GLU A 229 13.81 -5.21 -2.21
N ILE A 230 12.88 -5.29 -1.24
CA ILE A 230 12.68 -4.22 -0.26
C ILE A 230 13.95 -4.01 0.59
N GLU A 231 14.60 -5.08 1.05
CA GLU A 231 15.86 -4.98 1.79
C GLU A 231 16.96 -4.32 0.95
N THR A 232 17.04 -4.65 -0.33
CA THR A 232 18.01 -4.02 -1.26
C THR A 232 17.77 -2.52 -1.37
N VAL A 233 16.51 -2.09 -1.53
CA VAL A 233 16.14 -0.67 -1.56
C VAL A 233 16.49 0.01 -0.22
N LEU A 234 16.10 -0.59 0.91
CA LEU A 234 16.36 -0.04 2.24
C LEU A 234 17.86 0.12 2.55
N ASN A 235 18.69 -0.80 2.07
CA ASN A 235 20.14 -0.76 2.28
C ASN A 235 20.86 0.24 1.36
N THR A 236 20.20 0.68 0.27
CA THR A 236 20.79 1.59 -0.72
C THR A 236 20.53 3.06 -0.40
N LEU A 237 19.37 3.37 0.20
CA LEU A 237 18.95 4.74 0.47
C LEU A 237 19.69 5.35 1.68
N THR A 238 20.10 6.61 1.55
CA THR A 238 20.51 7.38 2.74
C THR A 238 19.30 7.64 3.66
N PRO A 239 19.50 8.00 4.94
CA PRO A 239 18.39 8.35 5.83
C PRO A 239 17.48 9.46 5.28
N ARG A 240 18.05 10.45 4.59
CA ARG A 240 17.29 11.56 3.99
C ARG A 240 16.52 11.14 2.75
N GLU A 241 17.14 10.32 1.91
CA GLU A 241 16.46 9.73 0.75
C GLU A 241 15.29 8.84 1.19
N LEU A 242 15.49 8.07 2.26
CA LEU A 242 14.45 7.24 2.85
C LEU A 242 13.27 8.08 3.37
N GLU A 243 13.50 9.20 4.04
CA GLU A 243 12.40 10.08 4.49
C GLU A 243 11.55 10.61 3.33
N VAL A 244 12.19 11.08 2.26
CA VAL A 244 11.48 11.54 1.04
C VAL A 244 10.73 10.37 0.39
N PHE A 245 11.38 9.21 0.28
CA PHE A 245 10.78 8.01 -0.28
C PHE A 245 9.56 7.55 0.52
N GLN A 246 9.64 7.56 1.85
CA GLN A 246 8.52 7.25 2.74
C GLN A 246 7.36 8.23 2.56
N TYR A 247 7.63 9.53 2.40
CA TYR A 247 6.58 10.52 2.18
C TYR A 247 5.82 10.28 0.87
N ILE A 248 6.53 10.02 -0.22
CA ILE A 248 5.95 9.68 -1.53
C ILE A 248 5.18 8.35 -1.46
N ASN A 249 5.74 7.35 -0.78
CA ASN A 249 5.11 6.04 -0.60
C ASN A 249 3.81 6.12 0.21
N LYS A 250 3.75 6.95 1.26
CA LYS A 250 2.51 7.24 1.99
C LYS A 250 1.45 7.86 1.08
N ALA A 251 1.85 8.78 0.20
CA ALA A 251 0.93 9.38 -0.75
C ALA A 251 0.38 8.36 -1.75
N LEU A 252 1.22 7.43 -2.20
CA LEU A 252 0.80 6.32 -3.03
C LEU A 252 -0.24 5.46 -2.27
N LEU A 253 0.04 5.04 -1.03
CA LEU A 253 -0.95 4.27 -0.25
C LEU A 253 -2.25 5.05 -0.06
N ASN A 254 -2.18 6.32 0.33
CA ASN A 254 -3.36 7.15 0.48
C ASN A 254 -4.18 7.22 -0.82
N THR A 255 -3.53 7.33 -1.96
CA THR A 255 -4.21 7.33 -3.26
C THR A 255 -4.84 5.98 -3.56
N LEU A 256 -4.12 4.87 -3.32
CA LEU A 256 -4.61 3.51 -3.55
C LEU A 256 -5.83 3.20 -2.66
N PHE A 257 -5.75 3.48 -1.36
CA PHE A 257 -6.84 3.18 -0.42
C PHE A 257 -8.01 4.15 -0.51
N SER A 258 -7.82 5.34 -1.09
CA SER A 258 -8.94 6.24 -1.38
C SER A 258 -9.77 5.79 -2.58
N ASN A 259 -9.29 4.81 -3.36
CA ASN A 259 -9.99 4.28 -4.53
C ASN A 259 -10.15 2.76 -4.41
N GLU A 260 -11.31 2.33 -3.91
CA GLU A 260 -11.63 0.92 -3.69
C GLU A 260 -11.50 0.07 -4.96
N GLU A 261 -11.85 0.62 -6.12
CA GLU A 261 -11.76 -0.10 -7.40
C GLU A 261 -10.30 -0.35 -7.80
N ILE A 262 -9.43 0.65 -7.70
CA ILE A 262 -7.99 0.49 -7.96
C ILE A 262 -7.40 -0.52 -6.98
N PHE A 263 -7.71 -0.37 -5.69
CA PHE A 263 -7.20 -1.27 -4.66
C PHE A 263 -7.63 -2.72 -4.90
N LYS A 264 -8.91 -2.93 -5.22
CA LYS A 264 -9.46 -4.26 -5.56
C LYS A 264 -8.81 -4.84 -6.82
N ASN A 265 -8.65 -4.03 -7.87
CA ASN A 265 -8.04 -4.47 -9.12
C ASN A 265 -6.56 -4.84 -8.96
N LEU A 266 -5.79 -4.09 -8.16
CA LEU A 266 -4.38 -4.40 -7.89
C LEU A 266 -4.20 -5.70 -7.13
N GLN A 267 -5.10 -6.03 -6.21
CA GLN A 267 -5.06 -7.33 -5.54
C GLN A 267 -5.45 -8.48 -6.49
N ILE A 268 -6.44 -8.26 -7.37
CA ILE A 268 -6.89 -9.27 -8.34
C ILE A 268 -5.86 -9.53 -9.46
N GLN A 269 -4.86 -8.66 -9.66
CA GLN A 269 -3.78 -8.87 -10.65
C GLN A 269 -2.90 -10.10 -10.38
N GLY A 270 -3.01 -10.72 -9.20
CA GLY A 270 -2.47 -12.05 -8.95
C GLY A 270 -3.40 -13.17 -9.43
N ASN A 271 -3.37 -14.30 -8.74
CA ASN A 271 -4.25 -15.43 -9.06
C ASN A 271 -5.66 -15.18 -8.54
N LYS A 272 -6.55 -14.72 -9.43
CA LYS A 272 -7.95 -14.44 -9.11
C LYS A 272 -8.65 -15.56 -8.33
N TYR A 273 -8.43 -16.83 -8.69
CA TYR A 273 -9.05 -17.95 -7.99
C TYR A 273 -8.60 -18.04 -6.54
N LEU A 274 -7.30 -17.81 -6.26
CA LEU A 274 -6.80 -17.77 -4.89
C LEU A 274 -7.37 -16.58 -4.12
N PHE A 275 -7.44 -15.41 -4.74
CA PHE A 275 -8.02 -14.22 -4.11
C PHE A 275 -9.50 -14.39 -3.78
N ASP A 276 -10.29 -14.98 -4.67
CA ASP A 276 -11.70 -15.29 -4.44
C ASP A 276 -11.83 -16.24 -3.23
N VAL A 277 -10.97 -17.27 -3.11
CA VAL A 277 -10.96 -18.16 -1.93
C VAL A 277 -10.57 -17.42 -0.66
N ILE A 278 -9.51 -16.60 -0.69
CA ILE A 278 -9.08 -15.82 0.47
C ILE A 278 -10.21 -14.87 0.90
N LEU A 279 -10.93 -14.22 0.00
CA LEU A 279 -12.01 -13.32 0.39
C LEU A 279 -13.25 -14.10 0.81
N ASP A 280 -13.83 -14.89 -0.08
CA ASP A 280 -15.15 -15.49 0.13
C ASP A 280 -15.13 -16.55 1.22
N LYS A 281 -14.12 -17.42 1.25
CA LYS A 281 -14.10 -18.51 2.24
C LYS A 281 -13.87 -18.00 3.65
N ARG A 282 -13.04 -16.98 3.79
CA ARG A 282 -12.76 -16.34 5.08
C ARG A 282 -13.96 -15.53 5.55
N ASN A 283 -14.67 -14.86 4.63
CA ASN A 283 -15.97 -14.23 4.93
C ASN A 283 -16.97 -15.25 5.47
N GLU A 284 -17.13 -16.39 4.79
CA GLU A 284 -18.02 -17.46 5.24
C GLU A 284 -17.66 -17.94 6.65
N HIS A 285 -16.38 -18.16 6.93
CA HIS A 285 -15.93 -18.62 8.23
C HIS A 285 -16.23 -17.60 9.34
N LEU A 286 -15.86 -16.33 9.14
CA LEU A 286 -16.15 -15.24 10.07
C LEU A 286 -17.67 -15.10 10.34
N VAL A 287 -18.50 -15.17 9.29
CA VAL A 287 -19.97 -15.08 9.42
C VAL A 287 -20.51 -16.26 10.24
N GLN A 288 -20.02 -17.47 9.99
CA GLN A 288 -20.43 -18.65 10.78
C GLN A 288 -20.04 -18.51 12.25
N GLU A 289 -18.84 -18.01 12.55
CA GLU A 289 -18.41 -17.77 13.93
C GLU A 289 -19.26 -16.71 14.61
N ILE A 290 -19.63 -15.62 13.92
CA ILE A 290 -20.55 -14.59 14.46
C ILE A 290 -21.92 -15.20 14.80
N ILE A 291 -22.48 -16.00 13.89
CA ILE A 291 -23.84 -16.58 14.04
C ILE A 291 -23.85 -17.62 15.17
N LYS A 292 -22.88 -18.54 15.19
CA LYS A 292 -22.81 -19.63 16.17
C LYS A 292 -22.40 -19.16 17.56
N SER A 293 -21.67 -18.04 17.66
CA SER A 293 -21.21 -17.53 18.94
C SER A 293 -22.37 -17.28 19.89
N GLU A 294 -22.21 -17.64 21.16
CA GLU A 294 -23.17 -17.31 22.21
C GLU A 294 -23.08 -15.82 22.62
N HIS A 295 -21.98 -15.15 22.27
CA HIS A 295 -21.75 -13.75 22.64
C HIS A 295 -22.63 -12.81 21.80
N LYS A 296 -23.31 -11.88 22.49
CA LYS A 296 -24.19 -10.89 21.86
C LYS A 296 -23.45 -9.62 21.41
N LYS A 297 -22.27 -9.37 21.95
CA LYS A 297 -21.43 -8.19 21.65
C LYS A 297 -20.07 -8.66 21.21
N ILE A 298 -19.70 -8.39 19.96
CA ILE A 298 -18.47 -8.89 19.33
C ILE A 298 -17.73 -7.71 18.71
N PHE A 299 -16.44 -7.58 19.01
CA PHE A 299 -15.55 -6.65 18.34
C PHE A 299 -14.69 -7.47 17.38
N VAL A 300 -14.77 -7.18 16.10
CA VAL A 300 -14.05 -7.89 15.03
C VAL A 300 -12.96 -6.97 14.49
N THR A 301 -11.72 -7.43 14.43
CA THR A 301 -10.67 -6.79 13.60
C THR A 301 -10.38 -7.68 12.40
N TYR A 302 -10.60 -7.17 11.20
CA TYR A 302 -10.43 -7.92 9.96
C TYR A 302 -10.06 -7.00 8.80
N GLY A 303 -9.44 -7.53 7.76
CA GLY A 303 -9.03 -6.78 6.57
C GLY A 303 -10.20 -6.05 5.92
N ALA A 304 -9.97 -4.81 5.49
CA ALA A 304 -11.01 -3.90 5.01
C ALA A 304 -11.91 -4.48 3.89
N LEU A 305 -11.36 -5.32 3.00
CA LEU A 305 -12.09 -5.91 1.87
C LEU A 305 -13.15 -6.93 2.27
N HIS A 306 -13.13 -7.41 3.52
CA HIS A 306 -14.05 -8.45 3.98
C HIS A 306 -15.42 -7.90 4.39
N PHE A 307 -15.52 -6.61 4.75
CA PHE A 307 -16.73 -6.06 5.36
C PHE A 307 -17.99 -6.25 4.49
N ASP A 308 -17.95 -5.84 3.22
CA ASP A 308 -19.12 -5.92 2.33
C ASP A 308 -19.61 -7.36 2.14
N GLY A 309 -18.68 -8.30 1.97
CA GLY A 309 -18.97 -9.73 1.84
C GLY A 309 -19.60 -10.29 3.12
N VAL A 310 -19.03 -9.94 4.28
CA VAL A 310 -19.53 -10.35 5.60
C VAL A 310 -20.93 -9.79 5.86
N LEU A 311 -21.15 -8.50 5.63
CA LEU A 311 -22.46 -7.87 5.84
C LEU A 311 -23.52 -8.51 4.94
N LYS A 312 -23.21 -8.72 3.65
CA LYS A 312 -24.12 -9.36 2.70
C LYS A 312 -24.48 -10.78 3.12
N MET A 313 -23.51 -11.56 3.62
CA MET A 313 -23.75 -12.93 4.09
C MET A 313 -24.56 -12.95 5.39
N LEU A 314 -24.31 -12.03 6.32
CA LEU A 314 -25.13 -11.86 7.54
C LEU A 314 -26.58 -11.50 7.18
N GLN A 315 -26.78 -10.56 6.25
CA GLN A 315 -28.12 -10.17 5.76
C GLN A 315 -28.87 -11.28 5.04
N LYS A 316 -28.13 -12.17 4.36
CA LYS A 316 -28.72 -13.36 3.73
C LYS A 316 -29.24 -14.35 4.78
N ASN A 317 -28.57 -14.45 5.94
CA ASN A 317 -29.01 -15.29 7.05
C ASN A 317 -30.13 -14.65 7.87
N ASP A 318 -30.05 -13.35 8.13
CA ASP A 318 -31.06 -12.57 8.83
C ASP A 318 -31.13 -11.14 8.25
N LYS A 319 -32.27 -10.79 7.65
CA LYS A 319 -32.47 -9.50 6.97
C LYS A 319 -32.45 -8.30 7.91
N ASN A 320 -32.50 -8.50 9.23
CA ASN A 320 -32.48 -7.42 10.21
C ASN A 320 -31.08 -6.81 10.42
N TRP A 321 -30.00 -7.47 9.95
CA TRP A 321 -28.65 -6.91 10.02
C TRP A 321 -28.55 -5.59 9.25
N LYS A 322 -28.20 -4.53 9.97
CA LYS A 322 -28.02 -3.18 9.42
C LYS A 322 -26.82 -2.48 10.06
N ILE A 323 -26.21 -1.58 9.30
CA ILE A 323 -25.23 -0.62 9.82
C ILE A 323 -25.99 0.39 10.67
N ILE A 324 -25.63 0.50 11.94
CA ILE A 324 -26.22 1.46 12.89
C ILE A 324 -25.29 2.62 13.22
N ASN A 325 -23.98 2.47 12.97
CA ASN A 325 -23.00 3.54 13.12
C ASN A 325 -21.77 3.28 12.23
N THR A 326 -21.14 4.36 11.77
CA THR A 326 -19.88 4.32 11.01
C THR A 326 -18.93 5.37 11.56
N LYS A 327 -17.68 4.98 11.85
CA LYS A 327 -16.64 5.86 12.37
C LYS A 327 -15.36 5.74 11.52
N PRO A 328 -14.82 6.85 10.98
CA PRO A 328 -13.63 6.81 10.15
C PRO A 328 -12.34 6.75 10.99
N PHE A 329 -11.35 5.99 10.51
CA PHE A 329 -9.98 5.95 11.01
C PHE A 329 -9.03 6.24 9.87
N TYR A 330 -7.93 6.94 10.15
CA TYR A 330 -6.94 7.31 9.13
C TYR A 330 -5.66 6.53 9.34
N PRO A 331 -5.40 5.47 8.54
CA PRO A 331 -4.31 4.57 8.85
C PRO A 331 -2.95 5.02 8.32
N VAL A 332 -2.88 5.85 7.28
CA VAL A 332 -1.59 6.25 6.68
C VAL A 332 -1.09 7.57 7.26
N THR A 333 -1.89 8.64 7.15
CA THR A 333 -1.60 9.97 7.70
C THR A 333 -2.80 10.50 8.46
N LYS A 334 -2.58 11.28 9.51
CA LYS A 334 -3.68 11.87 10.28
C LYS A 334 -4.29 12.99 9.45
N LYS A 335 -5.63 13.03 9.36
CA LYS A 335 -6.31 14.19 8.78
C LYS A 335 -6.08 15.42 9.68
N ILE A 336 -5.37 16.41 9.16
CA ILE A 336 -5.29 17.72 9.78
C ILE A 336 -6.62 18.41 9.46
N LEU A 337 -7.48 18.54 10.45
CA LEU A 337 -8.61 19.47 10.35
C LEU A 337 -7.99 20.87 10.42
N LEU A 338 -7.85 21.53 9.28
CA LEU A 338 -7.61 22.98 9.26
C LEU A 338 -8.80 23.61 9.99
N GLN A 339 -8.55 24.14 11.18
CA GLN A 339 -9.52 24.89 11.99
C GLN A 339 -9.73 26.28 11.42
#